data_AF-B0S3A0-F1
#
_entry.id   AF-B0S3A0-F1
#
_cell.length_a   1.000
_cell.length_b   1.000
_cell.length_c   1.000
_cell.angle_alpha   90.00
_cell.angle_beta   90.00
_cell.angle_gamma   90.00
#
_symmetry.space_group_name_H-M   'P 1'
#
loop_
_entity.id
_entity.type
_entity.pdbx_description
1 polymer ?
#
loop_
_entity_poly.entity_id
_entity_poly.type
_entity_poly.pdbx_seq_one_letter_code
_entity_poly.pdbx_strand_id
1 'polypeptide(L)'
;MADKKNLKSQEVLQIYFFERFLERLSKSNYKNNFVIKGGFLISSLIGIENRTTMDMDTTIKGIALKEEKIKEIVQEIININVDDGIRFEIKDISYIREEDEYENFRISLIANVGKTKNPMKLDLTTGDAITPKEIEYTYPCIFSKENIKIMAYPLETIVAEKYETIIRRNITTTRMRDFYDLYTLYKLKKDEIDYKILKEAIERTSNKRES
;
A
#
# COMPACT_ATOMS: atom_id res chain seq x y z
N MET A 1 23.34 -0.95 2.59
CA MET A 1 22.02 -1.06 3.25
C MET A 1 21.48 -2.47 3.13
N ALA A 2 21.39 -3.01 1.91
CA ALA A 2 21.02 -4.41 1.63
C ALA A 2 21.77 -5.42 2.52
N ASP A 3 23.11 -5.48 2.40
CA ASP A 3 23.93 -6.46 3.15
C ASP A 3 23.82 -6.29 4.68
N LYS A 4 23.77 -5.04 5.16
CA LYS A 4 23.66 -4.73 6.59
C LYS A 4 22.32 -5.17 7.20
N LYS A 5 21.26 -5.25 6.39
CA LYS A 5 19.91 -5.65 6.81
C LYS A 5 19.50 -7.02 6.27
N ASN A 6 20.43 -7.76 5.65
CA ASN A 6 20.18 -9.05 5.00
C ASN A 6 19.01 -9.02 3.98
N LEU A 7 18.89 -7.91 3.24
CA LEU A 7 17.86 -7.71 2.22
C LEU A 7 18.44 -7.92 0.82
N LYS A 8 17.63 -8.40 -0.12
CA LYS A 8 18.04 -8.44 -1.52
C LYS A 8 18.09 -7.02 -2.08
N SER A 9 19.09 -6.72 -2.90
CA SER A 9 19.25 -5.40 -3.53
C SER A 9 17.98 -4.94 -4.27
N GLN A 10 17.27 -5.88 -4.88
CA GLN A 10 16.01 -5.61 -5.58
C GLN A 10 14.90 -5.11 -4.63
N GLU A 11 14.81 -5.62 -3.41
CA GLU A 11 13.80 -5.19 -2.44
C GLU A 11 14.07 -3.77 -1.95
N VAL A 12 15.35 -3.48 -1.68
CA VAL A 12 15.82 -2.14 -1.31
C VAL A 12 15.53 -1.14 -2.43
N LEU A 13 15.82 -1.51 -3.67
CA LEU A 13 15.55 -0.69 -4.84
C LEU A 13 14.04 -0.48 -5.04
N GLN A 14 13.22 -1.50 -4.80
CA GLN A 14 11.77 -1.40 -4.88
C GLN A 14 11.22 -0.38 -3.87
N ILE A 15 11.66 -0.45 -2.62
CA ILE A 15 11.26 0.48 -1.57
C ILE A 15 11.67 1.91 -1.94
N TYR A 16 12.90 2.10 -2.43
CA TYR A 16 13.34 3.40 -2.92
C TYR A 16 12.36 3.97 -3.95
N PHE A 17 12.01 3.20 -4.98
CA PHE A 17 11.08 3.70 -5.99
C PHE A 17 9.66 3.96 -5.46
N PHE A 18 9.19 3.18 -4.48
CA PHE A 18 7.94 3.47 -3.80
C PHE A 18 7.97 4.78 -3.01
N GLU A 19 9.05 5.09 -2.29
CA GLU A 19 9.22 6.39 -1.63
C GLU A 19 9.17 7.54 -2.63
N ARG A 20 9.81 7.37 -3.80
CA ARG A 20 9.83 8.40 -4.86
C ARG A 20 8.46 8.60 -5.53
N PHE A 21 7.65 7.54 -5.61
CA PHE A 21 6.24 7.66 -6.00
C PHE A 21 5.42 8.37 -4.91
N LEU A 22 5.59 7.99 -3.64
CA LEU A 22 4.87 8.63 -2.52
C LEU A 22 5.18 10.12 -2.38
N GLU A 23 6.43 10.54 -2.62
CA GLU A 23 6.76 11.97 -2.56
C GLU A 23 5.98 12.76 -3.61
N ARG A 24 5.89 12.23 -4.84
CA ARG A 24 5.08 12.83 -5.91
C ARG A 24 3.60 12.84 -5.54
N LEU A 25 3.07 11.72 -5.01
CA LEU A 25 1.69 11.63 -4.54
C LEU A 25 1.39 12.69 -3.47
N SER A 26 2.28 12.88 -2.49
CA SER A 26 2.13 13.84 -1.39
C SER A 26 2.08 15.30 -1.86
N LYS A 27 2.72 15.59 -3.00
CA LYS A 27 2.74 16.90 -3.66
C LYS A 27 1.60 17.07 -4.69
N SER A 28 0.83 16.02 -4.95
CA SER A 28 -0.28 16.05 -5.91
C SER A 28 -1.58 16.55 -5.29
N ASN A 29 -2.52 16.94 -6.13
CA ASN A 29 -3.90 17.24 -5.73
C ASN A 29 -4.65 16.00 -5.21
N TYR A 30 -4.11 14.80 -5.41
CA TYR A 30 -4.74 13.52 -5.07
C TYR A 30 -4.25 12.92 -3.75
N LYS A 31 -3.39 13.63 -3.00
CA LYS A 31 -2.79 13.13 -1.76
C LYS A 31 -3.80 12.63 -0.72
N ASN A 32 -5.00 13.21 -0.71
CA ASN A 32 -6.09 12.85 0.22
C ASN A 32 -7.04 11.79 -0.37
N ASN A 33 -6.92 11.49 -1.66
CA ASN A 33 -7.74 10.48 -2.33
C ASN A 33 -7.10 9.09 -2.25
N PHE A 34 -5.78 9.01 -2.29
CA PHE A 34 -5.05 7.75 -2.19
C PHE A 34 -4.75 7.42 -0.72
N VAL A 35 -5.27 6.29 -0.27
CA VAL A 35 -5.02 5.76 1.08
C VAL A 35 -4.13 4.53 0.97
N ILE A 36 -2.90 4.62 1.47
CA ILE A 36 -1.93 3.53 1.43
C ILE A 36 -2.36 2.41 2.38
N LYS A 37 -2.22 1.15 1.94
CA LYS A 37 -2.54 -0.03 2.74
C LYS A 37 -1.54 -1.17 2.49
N GLY A 38 -1.89 -2.37 2.98
CA GLY A 38 -1.22 -3.60 2.62
C GLY A 38 0.24 -3.72 3.06
N GLY A 39 1.02 -4.49 2.30
CA GLY A 39 2.36 -4.91 2.71
C GLY A 39 3.37 -3.77 2.82
N PHE A 40 3.21 -2.73 2.00
CA PHE A 40 4.09 -1.56 2.02
C PHE A 40 3.92 -0.76 3.31
N LEU A 41 2.66 -0.51 3.72
CA LEU A 41 2.37 0.17 4.97
C LEU A 41 2.87 -0.64 6.17
N ILE A 42 2.59 -1.95 6.19
CA ILE A 42 3.08 -2.85 7.25
C ILE A 42 4.60 -2.78 7.36
N SER A 43 5.32 -2.88 6.23
CA SER A 43 6.78 -2.77 6.18
C SER A 43 7.31 -1.50 6.86
N SER A 44 6.64 -0.37 6.67
CA SER A 44 7.01 0.89 7.33
C SER A 44 6.73 0.91 8.84
N LEU A 45 5.72 0.17 9.30
CA LEU A 45 5.35 0.09 10.72
C LEU A 45 6.26 -0.85 11.53
N ILE A 46 6.71 -1.95 10.93
CA ILE A 46 7.48 -3.00 11.62
C ILE A 46 8.96 -3.05 11.20
N GLY A 47 9.37 -2.25 10.21
CA GLY A 47 10.73 -2.24 9.68
C GLY A 47 10.93 -3.17 8.49
N ILE A 48 11.67 -2.69 7.49
CA ILE A 48 11.91 -3.38 6.22
C ILE A 48 12.67 -4.71 6.36
N GLU A 49 13.46 -4.86 7.43
CA GLU A 49 14.16 -6.10 7.77
C GLU A 49 13.22 -7.23 8.22
N ASN A 50 12.04 -6.89 8.73
CA ASN A 50 11.03 -7.86 9.13
C ASN A 50 10.11 -8.19 7.96
N ARG A 51 9.83 -7.20 7.10
CA ARG A 51 8.89 -7.37 5.99
C ARG A 51 9.23 -6.45 4.83
N THR A 52 9.47 -7.03 3.67
CA THR A 52 9.59 -6.33 2.37
C THR A 52 8.34 -6.58 1.53
N THR A 53 8.05 -5.71 0.55
CA THR A 53 6.98 -5.94 -0.43
C THR A 53 7.48 -5.58 -1.83
N MET A 54 6.88 -6.22 -2.85
CA MET A 54 7.15 -5.93 -4.25
C MET A 54 6.09 -5.03 -4.90
N ASP A 55 4.93 -4.91 -4.24
CA ASP A 55 3.75 -4.21 -4.73
C ASP A 55 3.33 -3.14 -3.71
N MET A 56 2.74 -2.06 -4.20
CA MET A 56 2.11 -1.01 -3.38
C MET A 56 0.60 -1.14 -3.51
N ASP A 57 -0.07 -1.35 -2.38
CA ASP A 57 -1.52 -1.45 -2.30
C ASP A 57 -2.11 -0.12 -1.83
N THR A 58 -3.14 0.37 -2.51
CA THR A 58 -3.86 1.58 -2.11
C THR A 58 -5.36 1.44 -2.34
N THR A 59 -6.15 2.16 -1.54
CA THR A 59 -7.57 2.38 -1.83
C THR A 59 -7.78 3.83 -2.25
N ILE A 60 -8.63 4.05 -3.24
CA ILE A 60 -8.98 5.38 -3.74
C ILE A 60 -10.34 5.80 -3.20
N LYS A 61 -10.42 7.02 -2.65
CA LYS A 61 -11.66 7.64 -2.16
C LYS A 61 -12.02 8.89 -2.96
N GLY A 62 -13.34 9.10 -3.14
CA GLY A 62 -13.89 10.32 -3.74
C GLY A 62 -13.59 10.48 -5.24
N ILE A 63 -13.15 9.42 -5.91
CA ILE A 63 -12.88 9.40 -7.35
C ILE A 63 -13.58 8.18 -7.93
N ALA A 64 -14.30 8.38 -9.04
CA ALA A 64 -14.84 7.26 -9.81
C ALA A 64 -13.69 6.52 -10.49
N LEU A 65 -13.56 5.23 -10.19
CA LEU A 65 -12.59 4.36 -10.86
C LEU A 65 -13.08 4.04 -12.25
N LYS A 66 -12.61 4.83 -13.22
CA LYS A 66 -12.67 4.52 -14.65
C LYS A 66 -11.23 4.47 -15.15
N GLU A 67 -10.91 3.49 -15.98
CA GLU A 67 -9.54 3.26 -16.45
C GLU A 67 -8.88 4.55 -16.99
N GLU A 68 -9.60 5.31 -17.83
CA GLU A 68 -9.07 6.55 -18.42
C GLU A 68 -8.79 7.60 -17.35
N LYS A 69 -9.66 7.71 -16.35
CA LYS A 69 -9.51 8.68 -15.27
C LYS A 69 -8.35 8.30 -14.36
N ILE A 70 -8.21 7.02 -14.05
CA ILE A 70 -7.08 6.50 -13.27
C ILE A 70 -5.77 6.71 -13.99
N LYS A 71 -5.74 6.47 -15.31
CA LYS A 71 -4.58 6.74 -16.16
C LYS A 71 -4.18 8.21 -16.11
N GLU A 72 -5.13 9.13 -16.26
CA GLU A 72 -4.90 10.58 -16.16
C GLU A 72 -4.31 10.95 -14.80
N ILE A 73 -4.94 10.53 -13.70
CA ILE A 73 -4.50 10.81 -12.33
C ILE A 73 -3.09 10.30 -12.07
N VAL A 74 -2.81 9.04 -12.42
CA VAL A 74 -1.48 8.47 -12.19
C VAL A 74 -0.45 9.15 -13.09
N GLN A 75 -0.81 9.49 -14.33
CA GLN A 75 0.07 10.24 -15.21
C GLN A 75 0.42 11.63 -14.65
N GLU A 76 -0.54 12.33 -14.05
CA GLU A 76 -0.30 13.60 -13.35
C GLU A 76 0.65 13.41 -12.17
N ILE A 77 0.36 12.44 -11.29
CA ILE A 77 1.21 12.16 -10.11
C ILE A 77 2.64 11.87 -10.54
N ILE A 78 2.85 10.93 -11.46
CA ILE A 78 4.21 10.48 -11.80
C ILE A 78 5.03 11.54 -12.54
N ASN A 79 4.37 12.53 -13.15
CA ASN A 79 5.02 13.65 -13.85
C ASN A 79 5.40 14.81 -12.93
N ILE A 80 5.00 14.80 -11.65
CA ILE A 80 5.44 15.80 -10.68
C ILE A 80 6.95 15.73 -10.55
N ASN A 81 7.63 16.85 -10.82
CA ASN A 81 9.07 16.94 -10.65
C ASN A 81 9.40 17.10 -9.17
N VAL A 82 10.33 16.28 -8.71
CA VAL A 82 10.86 16.26 -7.33
C VAL A 82 12.40 16.18 -7.34
N ASP A 83 13.01 16.51 -8.48
CA ASP A 83 14.46 16.65 -8.67
C ASP A 83 15.29 15.41 -8.27
N ASP A 84 14.73 14.21 -8.47
CA ASP A 84 15.36 12.92 -8.15
C ASP A 84 15.95 12.19 -9.37
N GLY A 85 15.79 12.75 -10.57
CA GLY A 85 16.24 12.16 -11.83
C GLY A 85 15.46 10.90 -12.26
N ILE A 86 14.32 10.61 -11.63
CA ILE A 86 13.51 9.43 -11.92
C ILE A 86 12.39 9.77 -12.88
N ARG A 87 12.27 8.97 -13.94
CA ARG A 87 11.13 9.01 -14.87
C ARG A 87 10.31 7.73 -14.77
N PHE A 88 9.08 7.87 -14.34
CA PHE A 88 8.12 6.78 -14.37
C PHE A 88 7.39 6.74 -15.73
N GLU A 89 7.03 5.54 -16.16
CA GLU A 89 6.23 5.29 -17.36
C GLU A 89 5.12 4.29 -17.03
N ILE A 90 3.88 4.61 -17.39
CA ILE A 90 2.80 3.62 -17.36
C ILE A 90 2.99 2.64 -18.51
N LYS A 91 3.09 1.34 -18.20
CA LYS A 91 3.16 0.27 -19.21
C LYS A 91 1.83 -0.39 -19.47
N ASP A 92 1.06 -0.64 -18.42
CA ASP A 92 -0.22 -1.33 -18.51
C ASP A 92 -1.12 -0.87 -17.37
N ILE A 93 -2.43 -0.86 -17.64
CA ILE A 93 -3.48 -0.74 -16.63
C ILE A 93 -4.44 -1.88 -16.91
N SER A 94 -4.62 -2.77 -15.94
CA SER A 94 -5.47 -3.95 -16.08
C SER A 94 -6.43 -4.07 -14.92
N TYR A 95 -7.65 -4.52 -15.21
CA TYR A 95 -8.62 -4.86 -14.19
C TYR A 95 -8.15 -6.09 -13.41
N ILE A 96 -8.21 -6.00 -12.09
CA ILE A 96 -8.07 -7.14 -11.19
C ILE A 96 -9.49 -7.48 -10.72
N ARG A 97 -9.96 -8.68 -11.04
CA ARG A 97 -11.15 -9.22 -10.39
C ARG A 97 -10.72 -9.82 -9.06
N GLU A 98 -11.03 -9.13 -7.97
CA GLU A 98 -11.20 -9.81 -6.69
C GLU A 98 -12.70 -10.16 -6.56
N GLU A 99 -13.05 -11.10 -5.68
CA GLU A 99 -14.43 -11.57 -5.48
C GLU A 99 -15.38 -10.48 -4.94
N ASP A 100 -14.86 -9.26 -4.72
CA ASP A 100 -15.58 -8.11 -4.21
C ASP A 100 -16.26 -7.33 -5.38
N GLU A 101 -17.42 -6.70 -5.15
CA GLU A 101 -18.26 -6.05 -6.17
C GLU A 101 -17.63 -4.84 -6.91
N TYR A 102 -16.37 -4.48 -6.65
CA TYR A 102 -15.76 -3.23 -7.11
C TYR A 102 -14.61 -3.43 -8.12
N GLU A 103 -14.46 -2.44 -9.00
CA GLU A 103 -13.39 -2.41 -10.00
C GLU A 103 -12.04 -2.11 -9.33
N ASN A 104 -11.22 -3.15 -9.15
CA ASN A 104 -9.83 -3.00 -8.73
C ASN A 104 -8.93 -2.93 -9.98
N PHE A 105 -7.88 -2.11 -9.92
CA PHE A 105 -6.95 -1.91 -11.04
C PHE A 105 -5.53 -2.20 -10.61
N ARG A 106 -4.78 -2.87 -11.48
CA ARG A 106 -3.33 -2.96 -11.40
C ARG A 106 -2.73 -2.00 -12.40
N ILE A 107 -1.90 -1.09 -11.90
CA ILE A 107 -1.07 -0.23 -12.76
C ILE A 107 0.34 -0.79 -12.75
N SER A 108 0.79 -1.20 -13.93
CA SER A 108 2.18 -1.58 -14.16
C SER A 108 2.97 -0.34 -14.58
N LEU A 109 3.95 0.04 -13.77
CA LEU A 109 4.85 1.16 -14.02
C LEU A 109 6.27 0.65 -14.32
N ILE A 110 7.06 1.44 -15.04
CA ILE A 110 8.52 1.32 -15.04
C ILE A 110 9.13 2.60 -14.49
N ALA A 111 9.93 2.49 -13.43
CA ALA A 111 10.78 3.57 -12.95
C ALA A 111 12.14 3.51 -13.65
N ASN A 112 12.51 4.60 -14.32
CA ASN A 112 13.75 4.71 -15.08
C ASN A 112 14.70 5.70 -14.38
N VAL A 113 15.94 5.27 -14.10
CA VAL A 113 17.00 6.12 -13.52
C VAL A 113 18.34 5.72 -14.14
N GLY A 114 18.96 6.64 -14.88
CA GLY A 114 20.16 6.31 -15.65
C GLY A 114 19.92 5.11 -16.59
N LYS A 115 20.66 4.01 -16.38
CA LYS A 115 20.50 2.75 -17.14
C LYS A 115 19.54 1.75 -16.49
N THR A 116 19.07 2.03 -15.28
CA THR A 116 18.20 1.14 -14.51
C THR A 116 16.76 1.30 -14.97
N LYS A 117 16.10 0.17 -15.25
CA LYS A 117 14.66 0.10 -15.52
C LYS A 117 14.03 -0.87 -14.52
N ASN A 118 13.23 -0.35 -13.60
CA ASN A 118 12.63 -1.14 -12.54
C ASN A 118 11.10 -1.25 -12.73
N PRO A 119 10.56 -2.46 -12.99
CA PRO A 119 9.13 -2.68 -12.98
C PRO A 119 8.53 -2.47 -11.59
N MET A 120 7.38 -1.82 -11.52
CA MET A 120 6.62 -1.61 -10.29
C MET A 120 5.14 -1.88 -10.52
N LYS A 121 4.46 -2.29 -9.46
CA LYS A 121 3.01 -2.49 -9.48
C LYS A 121 2.37 -1.64 -8.39
N LEU A 122 1.32 -0.95 -8.79
CA LEU A 122 0.44 -0.20 -7.93
C LEU A 122 -0.95 -0.81 -8.07
N ASP A 123 -1.43 -1.43 -7.00
CA ASP A 123 -2.76 -2.02 -6.94
C ASP A 123 -3.72 -1.00 -6.29
N LEU A 124 -4.79 -0.70 -7.01
CA LEU A 124 -5.80 0.29 -6.66
C LEU A 124 -7.12 -0.41 -6.40
N THR A 125 -7.68 -0.14 -5.23
CA THR A 125 -8.96 -0.68 -4.77
C THR A 125 -9.94 0.44 -4.44
N THR A 126 -11.22 0.12 -4.27
CA THR A 126 -12.23 1.08 -3.78
C THR A 126 -13.32 0.41 -2.98
N GLY A 127 -14.07 1.24 -2.26
CA GLY A 127 -15.19 0.80 -1.46
C GLY A 127 -14.78 0.10 -0.17
N ASP A 128 -13.49 -0.04 0.11
CA ASP A 128 -12.97 -0.64 1.33
C ASP A 128 -13.55 0.04 2.58
N ALA A 129 -13.91 -0.79 3.56
CA ALA A 129 -14.29 -0.30 4.88
C ALA A 129 -13.03 0.08 5.66
N ILE A 130 -12.86 1.38 5.92
CA ILE A 130 -11.78 1.90 6.76
C ILE A 130 -12.37 2.35 8.09
N THR A 131 -11.87 1.78 9.19
CA THR A 131 -12.45 1.98 10.53
C THR A 131 -11.37 2.50 11.50
N PRO A 132 -11.60 3.65 12.17
CA PRO A 132 -12.79 4.50 12.07
C PRO A 132 -12.83 5.34 10.79
N LYS A 133 -11.65 5.71 10.27
CA LYS A 133 -11.40 6.38 8.99
C LYS A 133 -9.89 6.35 8.69
N GLU A 134 -9.52 6.74 7.48
CA GLU A 134 -8.13 6.96 7.10
C GLU A 134 -7.44 8.01 7.99
N ILE A 135 -6.14 7.84 8.21
CA ILE A 135 -5.31 8.72 9.03
C ILE A 135 -4.22 9.38 8.20
N GLU A 136 -3.79 10.58 8.58
CA GLU A 136 -2.54 11.14 8.07
C GLU A 136 -1.38 10.37 8.71
N TYR A 137 -0.64 9.64 7.89
CA TYR A 137 0.54 8.89 8.30
C TYR A 137 1.80 9.60 7.81
N THR A 138 2.74 9.78 8.74
CA THR A 138 4.07 10.33 8.44
C THR A 138 5.00 9.16 8.12
N TYR A 139 5.13 8.83 6.84
CA TYR A 139 5.99 7.75 6.37
C TYR A 139 7.47 8.08 6.65
N PRO A 140 8.18 7.26 7.43
CA PRO A 140 9.59 7.47 7.73
C PRO A 140 10.44 7.00 6.55
N CYS A 141 10.90 7.95 5.72
CA CYS A 141 11.73 7.64 4.57
C CYS A 141 13.06 7.02 4.99
N ILE A 142 13.51 6.05 4.21
CA ILE A 142 14.77 5.36 4.44
C ILE A 142 15.88 5.98 3.61
N PHE A 143 15.54 6.55 2.45
CA PHE A 143 16.50 7.15 1.52
C PHE A 143 16.48 8.68 1.51
N SER A 144 15.54 9.31 2.22
CA SER A 144 15.44 10.76 2.40
C SER A 144 15.49 11.13 3.88
N LYS A 145 15.93 12.36 4.18
CA LYS A 145 15.88 12.92 5.54
C LYS A 145 14.48 13.43 5.91
N GLU A 146 13.65 13.71 4.90
CA GLU A 146 12.31 14.23 5.09
C GLU A 146 11.29 13.10 5.04
N ASN A 147 10.42 13.07 6.04
CA ASN A 147 9.29 12.14 6.07
C ASN A 147 8.20 12.61 5.10
N ILE A 148 7.45 11.65 4.54
CA ILE A 148 6.37 11.95 3.60
C ILE A 148 5.02 11.81 4.31
N LYS A 149 4.17 12.84 4.21
CA LYS A 149 2.79 12.79 4.73
C LYS A 149 1.83 12.26 3.67
N ILE A 150 1.12 11.19 4.01
CA ILE A 150 0.16 10.49 3.14
C ILE A 150 -1.06 10.05 3.94
N MET A 151 -2.16 9.73 3.26
CA MET A 151 -3.26 9.02 3.91
C MET A 151 -2.96 7.52 3.96
N ALA A 152 -3.30 6.87 5.07
CA ALA A 152 -3.07 5.44 5.27
C ALA A 152 -4.18 4.79 6.09
N TYR A 153 -4.21 3.45 6.08
CA TYR A 153 -5.09 2.69 6.97
C TYR A 153 -4.64 2.82 8.42
N PRO A 154 -5.57 3.01 9.37
CA PRO A 154 -5.27 2.82 10.77
C PRO A 154 -4.90 1.36 11.02
N LEU A 155 -4.09 1.13 12.06
CA LEU A 155 -3.53 -0.18 12.39
C LEU A 155 -4.62 -1.26 12.54
N GLU A 156 -5.74 -0.90 13.15
CA GLU A 156 -6.89 -1.76 13.36
C GLU A 156 -7.51 -2.24 12.04
N THR A 157 -7.60 -1.37 11.03
CA THR A 157 -8.10 -1.76 9.70
C THR A 157 -7.13 -2.70 8.99
N ILE A 158 -5.81 -2.47 9.12
CA ILE A 158 -4.79 -3.39 8.57
C ILE A 158 -4.96 -4.80 9.17
N VAL A 159 -5.07 -4.87 10.50
CA VAL A 159 -5.22 -6.14 11.23
C VAL A 159 -6.56 -6.81 10.86
N ALA A 160 -7.65 -6.04 10.77
CA ALA A 160 -8.97 -6.55 10.37
C ALA A 160 -8.95 -7.17 8.97
N GLU A 161 -8.35 -6.52 7.96
CA GLU A 161 -8.24 -7.08 6.60
C GLU A 161 -7.48 -8.41 6.56
N LYS A 162 -6.44 -8.56 7.41
CA LYS A 162 -5.69 -9.82 7.50
C LYS A 162 -6.52 -10.94 8.12
N TYR A 163 -7.25 -10.66 9.21
CA TYR A 163 -8.16 -11.63 9.80
C TYR A 163 -9.25 -12.05 8.82
N GLU A 164 -9.91 -11.09 8.18
CA GLU A 164 -10.95 -11.35 7.18
C GLU A 164 -10.40 -12.24 6.05
N THR A 165 -9.23 -11.91 5.49
CA THR A 165 -8.65 -12.69 4.38
C THR A 165 -8.37 -14.14 4.78
N ILE A 166 -7.85 -14.35 6.00
CA ILE A 166 -7.57 -15.69 6.53
C ILE A 166 -8.88 -16.46 6.76
N ILE A 167 -9.88 -15.84 7.36
CA ILE A 167 -11.18 -16.45 7.68
C ILE A 167 -11.92 -16.82 6.40
N ARG A 168 -12.06 -15.87 5.47
CA ARG A 168 -12.75 -16.06 4.18
C ARG A 168 -12.15 -17.22 3.38
N ARG A 169 -10.82 -17.31 3.31
CA ARG A 169 -10.13 -18.39 2.57
C ARG A 169 -10.15 -19.73 3.32
N ASN A 170 -10.33 -19.71 4.64
CA ASN A 170 -10.44 -20.89 5.49
C ASN A 170 -9.33 -21.93 5.19
N ILE A 171 -9.65 -23.22 5.16
CA ILE A 171 -8.71 -24.33 4.90
C ILE A 171 -7.98 -24.25 3.54
N THR A 172 -8.42 -23.38 2.62
CA THR A 172 -7.79 -23.20 1.30
C THR A 172 -6.74 -22.08 1.27
N THR A 173 -6.48 -21.44 2.41
CA THR A 173 -5.56 -20.31 2.46
C THR A 173 -4.13 -20.70 2.09
N THR A 174 -3.56 -19.99 1.11
CA THR A 174 -2.11 -20.01 0.78
C THR A 174 -1.40 -18.75 1.28
N ARG A 175 -2.12 -17.88 1.99
CA ARG A 175 -1.65 -16.56 2.41
C ARG A 175 -0.88 -16.62 3.73
N MET A 176 0.18 -17.44 3.80
CA MET A 176 1.02 -17.58 5.00
C MET A 176 1.64 -16.25 5.47
N ARG A 177 1.83 -15.30 4.55
CA ARG A 177 2.27 -13.94 4.89
C ARG A 177 1.28 -13.19 5.76
N ASP A 178 -0.03 -13.43 5.62
CA ASP A 178 -1.04 -12.75 6.44
C ASP A 178 -0.94 -13.18 7.92
N PHE A 179 -0.66 -14.47 8.17
CA PHE A 179 -0.36 -14.97 9.53
C PHE A 179 0.92 -14.36 10.10
N TYR A 180 1.98 -14.26 9.28
CA TYR A 180 3.24 -13.63 9.69
C TYR A 180 3.06 -12.14 10.01
N ASP A 181 2.33 -11.42 9.16
CA ASP A 181 2.01 -10.00 9.32
C ASP A 181 1.23 -9.81 10.63
N LEU A 182 0.19 -10.61 10.91
CA LEU A 182 -0.57 -10.57 12.17
C LEU A 182 0.31 -10.84 13.40
N TYR A 183 1.11 -11.90 13.37
CA TYR A 183 2.00 -12.25 14.49
C TYR A 183 2.99 -11.12 14.78
N THR A 184 3.58 -10.53 13.74
CA THR A 184 4.60 -9.49 13.88
C THR A 184 4.00 -8.17 14.32
N LEU A 185 2.84 -7.78 13.77
CA LEU A 185 2.08 -6.62 14.23
C LEU A 185 1.67 -6.79 15.68
N TYR A 186 1.14 -7.94 16.08
CA TYR A 186 0.83 -8.19 17.48
C TYR A 186 2.07 -8.07 18.38
N LYS A 187 3.18 -8.69 18.00
CA LYS A 187 4.41 -8.67 18.81
C LYS A 187 4.99 -7.27 19.00
N LEU A 188 4.94 -6.43 17.97
CA LEU A 188 5.62 -5.14 17.95
C LEU A 188 4.69 -3.95 18.23
N LYS A 189 3.39 -4.11 18.01
CA LYS A 189 2.42 -3.00 17.95
C LYS A 189 1.16 -3.22 18.79
N LYS A 190 1.02 -4.34 19.53
CA LYS A 190 -0.18 -4.61 20.36
C LYS A 190 -0.59 -3.48 21.28
N ASP A 191 0.36 -2.73 21.83
CA ASP A 191 0.08 -1.66 22.79
C ASP A 191 -0.43 -0.38 22.09
N GLU A 192 -0.30 -0.31 20.76
CA GLU A 192 -0.84 0.76 19.90
C GLU A 192 -2.23 0.41 19.34
N ILE A 193 -2.72 -0.82 19.54
CA ILE A 193 -4.02 -1.30 19.02
C ILE A 193 -5.13 -0.99 20.03
N ASP A 194 -6.13 -0.22 19.60
CA ASP A 194 -7.39 -0.12 20.34
C ASP A 194 -8.28 -1.33 20.00
N TYR A 195 -8.42 -2.25 20.96
CA TYR A 195 -9.21 -3.47 20.77
C TYR A 195 -10.71 -3.23 20.53
N LYS A 196 -11.26 -2.10 20.99
CA LYS A 196 -12.66 -1.74 20.71
C LYS A 196 -12.81 -1.33 19.24
N ILE A 197 -11.88 -0.51 18.75
CA ILE A 197 -11.83 -0.12 17.33
C ILE A 197 -11.52 -1.33 16.45
N LEU A 198 -10.60 -2.21 16.87
CA LEU A 198 -10.27 -3.43 16.13
C LEU A 198 -11.50 -4.34 15.97
N LYS A 199 -12.29 -4.52 17.03
CA LYS A 199 -13.54 -5.28 16.94
C LYS A 199 -14.47 -4.68 15.88
N GLU A 200 -14.70 -3.36 15.92
CA GLU A 200 -15.53 -2.67 14.93
C GLU A 200 -14.94 -2.81 13.52
N ALA A 201 -13.63 -2.71 13.38
CA ALA A 201 -12.93 -2.84 12.11
C ALA A 201 -13.14 -4.24 11.51
N ILE A 202 -12.99 -5.30 12.31
CA ILE A 202 -13.25 -6.68 11.88
C ILE A 202 -14.70 -6.82 11.41
N GLU A 203 -15.68 -6.40 12.21
CA GLU A 203 -17.10 -6.49 11.87
C GLU A 203 -17.42 -5.74 10.57
N ARG A 204 -16.91 -4.51 10.41
CA ARG A 204 -17.16 -3.69 9.22
C ARG A 204 -16.45 -4.22 7.97
N THR A 205 -15.23 -4.73 8.10
CA THR A 205 -14.49 -5.33 6.98
C THR A 205 -15.14 -6.63 6.53
N SER A 206 -15.56 -7.50 7.46
CA SER A 206 -16.30 -8.74 7.14
C SER A 206 -17.65 -8.44 6.48
N ASN A 207 -18.45 -7.55 7.06
CA ASN A 207 -19.73 -7.13 6.47
C ASN A 207 -19.55 -6.56 5.05
N LYS A 208 -18.47 -5.81 4.82
CA LYS A 208 -18.16 -5.23 3.51
C LYS A 208 -17.83 -6.28 2.44
N ARG A 209 -17.28 -7.42 2.86
CA ARG A 209 -16.85 -8.54 1.99
C ARG A 209 -17.80 -9.73 2.05
N GLU A 210 -18.96 -9.56 2.68
CA GLU A 210 -19.99 -10.59 2.85
C GLU A 210 -19.45 -11.91 3.46
N SER A 211 -18.52 -11.80 4.42
CA SER A 211 -17.80 -12.93 5.04
C SER A 211 -18.02 -13.09 6.54
#